data_AF-A0A914QXE3-F1
#
_entry.id   AF-A0A914QXE3-F1
#
_cell.length_a   1.000
_cell.length_b   1.000
_cell.length_c   1.000
_cell.angle_alpha   90.00
_cell.angle_beta   90.00
_cell.angle_gamma   90.00
#
_symmetry.space_group_name_H-M   'P 1'
#
loop_
_entity.id
_entity.type
_entity.pdbx_description
1 polymer ?
#
loop_
_entity_poly.entity_id
_entity_poly.type
_entity_poly.pdbx_seq_one_letter_code
_entity_poly.pdbx_strand_id
1 'polypeptide(L)'
;MLTKVIFVFTGILSFIYSLSLPCSSVYKCQTCTYLGGCFFNIQESKCKSKDEIPITNLSYVINIPYDCPVSPSPKFAYSDEFARNRAMLFSAASGSHKTSIIQKCLNKAEAVLDSDFLVPCDITNATCYAYIAIVPKEKAIALTFRGSKGQNQMDLEMLNFIDHASRESKYVEGKVLTYFADAFEALWENGIEKRLRELRKIKPDYELWVFGHSLGASLASVAAFAAVKTEIFKFDKVKSITLGQIRTGNIEYAMEHDKYVPNSFRVVHAKDAMVQIPLKAALTTTDFYHHRFEVI
;
A
#
# COMPACT_ATOMS: atom_id res chain seq x y z
N MET A 1 50.05 7.13 69.09
CA MET A 1 49.40 5.87 68.67
C MET A 1 48.04 6.23 68.09
N LEU A 2 47.95 6.43 66.78
CA LEU A 2 46.69 6.47 66.01
C LEU A 2 47.02 6.46 64.52
N THR A 3 46.33 5.56 63.84
CA THR A 3 46.68 4.90 62.58
C THR A 3 46.16 5.69 61.38
N LYS A 4 46.95 5.78 60.30
CA LYS A 4 46.52 6.31 59.00
C LYS A 4 45.46 5.37 58.38
N VAL A 5 44.26 5.87 58.12
CA VAL A 5 43.26 5.19 57.29
C VAL A 5 43.43 5.68 55.85
N ILE A 6 43.81 4.76 54.97
CA ILE A 6 43.89 4.96 53.51
C ILE A 6 42.49 4.70 52.95
N PHE A 7 41.85 5.73 52.40
CA PHE A 7 40.64 5.56 51.59
C PHE A 7 41.03 5.18 50.17
N VAL A 8 40.82 3.93 49.80
CA VAL A 8 40.90 3.44 48.42
C VAL A 8 39.60 3.85 47.72
N PHE A 9 39.70 4.74 46.74
CA PHE A 9 38.61 5.04 45.81
C PHE A 9 38.45 3.85 44.85
N THR A 10 37.50 2.96 45.13
CA THR A 10 37.03 1.98 44.14
C THR A 10 35.99 2.65 43.25
N GLY A 11 36.37 2.98 42.02
CA GLY A 11 35.44 3.43 40.98
C GLY A 11 34.46 2.31 40.63
N ILE A 12 33.18 2.55 40.87
CA ILE A 12 32.12 1.71 40.31
C ILE A 12 31.87 2.21 38.89
N LEU A 13 32.40 1.49 37.90
CA LEU A 13 31.87 1.54 36.54
C LEU A 13 30.40 1.11 36.62
N SER A 14 29.48 2.06 36.45
CA SER A 14 28.09 1.75 36.17
C SER A 14 27.99 1.14 34.77
N PHE A 15 28.20 -0.18 34.68
CA PHE A 15 27.70 -0.97 33.58
C PHE A 15 26.17 -0.88 33.63
N ILE A 16 25.58 -0.07 32.77
CA ILE A 16 24.18 -0.23 32.40
C ILE A 16 24.12 -1.53 31.62
N TYR A 17 23.93 -2.65 32.32
CA TYR A 17 23.42 -3.86 31.69
C TYR A 17 22.02 -3.51 31.19
N SER A 18 21.88 -3.22 29.89
CA SER A 18 20.58 -3.36 29.26
C SER A 18 20.20 -4.83 29.39
N LEU A 19 19.37 -5.18 30.37
CA LEU A 19 18.70 -6.47 30.42
C LEU A 19 17.87 -6.56 29.13
N SER A 20 18.42 -7.16 28.09
CA SER A 20 17.65 -7.56 26.94
C SER A 20 16.71 -8.66 27.42
N LEU A 21 15.41 -8.38 27.40
CA LEU A 21 14.40 -9.39 27.69
C LEU A 21 14.60 -10.58 26.74
N PRO A 22 14.64 -11.83 27.22
CA PRO A 22 14.75 -12.98 26.34
C PRO A 22 13.52 -13.02 25.43
N CYS A 23 13.70 -13.32 24.13
CA CYS A 23 12.61 -13.33 23.15
C CYS A 23 11.41 -14.16 23.65
N SER A 24 11.68 -15.32 24.25
CA SER A 24 10.67 -16.25 24.78
C SER A 24 9.75 -15.68 25.87
N SER A 25 10.12 -14.55 26.49
CA SER A 25 9.28 -13.85 27.49
C SER A 25 8.23 -12.92 26.89
N VAL A 26 8.23 -12.73 25.56
CA VAL A 26 7.35 -11.81 24.85
C VAL A 26 6.29 -12.54 24.04
N TYR A 27 5.03 -12.11 24.21
CA TYR A 27 3.87 -12.72 23.56
C TYR A 27 3.21 -11.80 22.52
N LYS A 28 3.52 -10.49 22.54
CA LYS A 28 2.99 -9.54 21.57
C LYS A 28 3.94 -9.38 20.39
N CYS A 29 3.42 -9.49 19.17
CA CYS A 29 4.22 -9.36 17.95
C CYS A 29 5.02 -8.05 17.91
N GLN A 30 4.37 -6.91 18.16
CA GLN A 30 5.04 -5.60 18.10
C GLN A 30 6.24 -5.57 19.05
N THR A 31 6.02 -5.87 20.33
CA THR A 31 7.09 -5.92 21.33
C THR A 31 8.19 -6.89 20.94
N CYS A 32 7.85 -8.06 20.40
CA CYS A 32 8.83 -9.05 19.95
C CYS A 32 9.76 -8.47 18.87
N THR A 33 9.17 -7.87 17.84
CA THR A 33 9.92 -7.32 16.71
C THR A 33 10.73 -6.07 17.05
N TYR A 34 10.42 -5.36 18.14
CA TYR A 34 11.19 -4.20 18.60
C TYR A 34 12.43 -4.55 19.43
N LEU A 35 12.53 -5.77 19.97
CA LEU A 35 13.66 -6.16 20.83
C LEU A 35 14.99 -6.33 20.09
N GLY A 36 14.96 -6.45 18.76
CA GLY A 36 16.13 -6.73 17.93
C GLY A 36 16.60 -8.19 18.08
N GLY A 37 16.82 -8.89 16.97
CA GLY A 37 17.23 -10.32 16.99
C GLY A 37 16.12 -11.32 17.36
N CYS A 38 14.91 -10.83 17.67
CA CYS A 38 13.72 -11.63 17.91
C CYS A 38 12.76 -11.61 16.72
N PHE A 39 12.03 -12.71 16.54
CA PHE A 39 11.11 -12.96 15.43
C PHE A 39 9.81 -13.55 15.99
N PHE A 40 8.67 -13.02 15.57
CA PHE A 40 7.37 -13.52 15.99
C PHE A 40 6.89 -14.61 15.03
N ASN A 41 6.73 -15.84 15.50
CA ASN A 41 6.15 -16.94 14.72
C ASN A 41 4.62 -16.89 14.80
N ILE A 42 3.97 -16.73 13.64
CA ILE A 42 2.52 -16.56 13.53
C ILE A 42 1.78 -17.86 13.86
N GLN A 43 2.30 -19.02 13.44
CA GLN A 43 1.66 -20.32 13.67
C GLN A 43 1.64 -20.69 15.15
N GLU A 44 2.75 -20.44 15.85
CA GLU A 44 2.89 -20.76 17.26
C GLU A 44 2.42 -19.63 18.18
N SER A 45 2.19 -18.42 17.64
CA SER A 45 1.95 -17.20 18.40
C SER A 45 3.02 -16.94 19.47
N LYS A 46 4.30 -17.16 19.13
CA LYS A 46 5.44 -17.07 20.05
C LYS A 46 6.57 -16.23 19.48
N CYS A 47 7.24 -15.49 20.35
CA CYS A 47 8.48 -14.79 20.02
C CYS A 47 9.70 -15.70 20.22
N LYS A 48 10.56 -15.77 19.21
CA LYS A 48 11.75 -16.65 19.18
C LYS A 48 12.99 -15.87 18.79
N SER A 49 14.15 -16.30 19.24
CA SER A 49 15.43 -15.82 18.68
C SER A 49 15.65 -16.39 17.28
N LYS A 50 16.52 -15.76 16.50
CA LYS A 50 16.84 -16.20 15.13
C LYS A 50 17.26 -17.67 15.05
N ASP A 51 18.07 -18.13 16.00
CA ASP A 51 18.67 -19.47 16.01
C ASP A 51 17.63 -20.57 16.31
N GLU A 52 16.48 -20.20 16.87
CA GLU A 52 15.36 -21.10 17.20
C GLU A 52 14.37 -21.27 16.03
N ILE A 53 14.62 -20.67 14.87
CA ILE A 53 13.73 -20.68 13.72
C ILE A 53 14.27 -21.67 12.67
N PRO A 54 13.62 -22.83 12.48
CA PRO A 54 13.95 -23.72 11.38
C PRO A 54 13.75 -23.02 10.04
N ILE A 55 14.59 -23.34 9.05
CA ILE A 55 14.48 -22.79 7.68
C ILE A 55 13.08 -23.03 7.10
N THR A 56 12.46 -24.16 7.41
CA THR A 56 11.09 -24.50 6.98
C THR A 56 10.01 -23.55 7.50
N ASN A 57 10.31 -22.77 8.56
CA ASN A 57 9.36 -21.87 9.20
C ASN A 57 9.59 -20.40 8.85
N LEU A 58 10.54 -20.07 7.98
CA LEU A 58 10.87 -18.69 7.62
C LEU A 58 9.70 -17.92 6.99
N SER A 59 8.75 -18.60 6.34
CA SER A 59 7.55 -17.97 5.77
C SER A 59 6.51 -17.57 6.83
N TYR A 60 6.65 -18.03 8.07
CA TYR A 60 5.68 -17.78 9.16
C TYR A 60 6.23 -16.87 10.25
N VAL A 61 7.37 -16.22 10.02
CA VAL A 61 7.99 -15.34 11.00
C VAL A 61 7.91 -13.88 10.59
N ILE A 62 7.69 -13.02 11.57
CA ILE A 62 7.66 -11.57 11.44
C ILE A 62 8.84 -11.02 12.22
N ASN A 63 9.68 -10.24 11.55
CA ASN A 63 10.84 -9.56 12.14
C ASN A 63 10.71 -8.04 12.09
N ILE A 64 9.67 -7.53 11.43
CA ILE A 64 9.43 -6.10 11.26
C ILE A 64 8.13 -5.74 11.97
N PRO A 65 8.12 -4.74 12.88
CA PRO A 65 6.92 -4.35 13.61
C PRO A 65 5.74 -3.96 12.72
N TYR A 66 6.02 -3.42 11.52
CA TYR A 66 5.00 -3.06 10.54
C TYR A 66 4.15 -4.24 10.10
N ASP A 67 4.76 -5.40 9.87
CA ASP A 67 4.11 -6.62 9.38
C ASP A 67 3.30 -7.35 10.49
N CYS A 68 3.38 -6.89 11.75
CA CYS A 68 2.56 -7.43 12.83
C CYS A 68 1.06 -7.22 12.58
N PRO A 69 0.21 -8.25 12.80
CA PRO A 69 -1.23 -8.14 12.62
C PRO A 69 -1.84 -7.05 13.51
N VAL A 70 -2.71 -6.25 12.92
CA VAL A 70 -3.54 -5.26 13.63
C VAL A 70 -4.92 -5.23 13.00
N SER A 71 -5.95 -4.96 13.80
CA SER A 71 -7.30 -4.75 13.28
C SER A 71 -7.45 -3.36 12.66
N PRO A 72 -8.24 -3.20 11.58
CA PRO A 72 -8.56 -1.89 11.04
C PRO A 72 -9.33 -1.05 12.06
N SER A 73 -9.19 0.27 11.97
CA SER A 73 -9.96 1.20 12.79
C SER A 73 -11.47 0.98 12.56
N PRO A 74 -12.31 0.89 13.61
CA PRO A 74 -13.76 0.78 13.44
C PRO A 74 -14.37 1.94 12.64
N LYS A 75 -13.70 3.11 12.59
CA LYS A 75 -14.10 4.27 11.78
C LYS A 75 -14.05 3.97 10.27
N PHE A 76 -13.18 3.07 9.85
CA PHE A 76 -12.90 2.77 8.44
C PHE A 76 -13.08 1.26 8.19
N ALA A 77 -14.24 0.72 8.56
CA ALA A 77 -14.51 -0.70 8.38
C ALA A 77 -14.62 -1.08 6.89
N TYR A 78 -14.09 -2.25 6.54
CA TYR A 78 -14.27 -2.85 5.23
C TYR A 78 -15.75 -3.18 4.97
N SER A 79 -16.18 -3.02 3.71
CA SER A 79 -17.51 -3.42 3.25
C SER A 79 -17.37 -4.26 1.97
N ASP A 80 -17.74 -5.54 2.08
CA ASP A 80 -17.78 -6.47 0.93
C ASP A 80 -18.79 -6.00 -0.13
N GLU A 81 -19.93 -5.45 0.30
CA GLU A 81 -20.92 -4.86 -0.59
C GLU A 81 -20.32 -3.73 -1.42
N PHE A 82 -19.57 -2.81 -0.79
CA PHE A 82 -18.91 -1.72 -1.49
C PHE A 82 -17.84 -2.22 -2.46
N ALA A 83 -17.04 -3.22 -2.06
CA ALA A 83 -16.04 -3.82 -2.93
C ALA A 83 -16.67 -4.48 -4.17
N ARG A 84 -17.74 -5.26 -4.01
CA ARG A 84 -18.43 -5.95 -5.12
C ARG A 84 -19.23 -4.99 -6.02
N ASN A 85 -19.98 -4.07 -5.43
CA ASN A 85 -20.93 -3.23 -6.16
C ASN A 85 -20.31 -1.91 -6.68
N ARG A 86 -19.14 -1.52 -6.18
CA ARG A 86 -18.39 -0.35 -6.66
C ARG A 86 -17.03 -0.78 -7.18
N ALA A 87 -16.10 -1.17 -6.32
CA ALA A 87 -14.70 -1.36 -6.74
C ALA A 87 -14.54 -2.31 -7.93
N MET A 88 -15.21 -3.47 -7.90
CA MET A 88 -15.18 -4.45 -8.99
C MET A 88 -15.80 -3.92 -10.29
N LEU A 89 -16.97 -3.28 -10.22
CA LEU A 89 -17.67 -2.75 -11.38
C LEU A 89 -16.89 -1.62 -12.05
N PHE A 90 -16.38 -0.66 -11.25
CA PHE A 90 -15.60 0.46 -11.76
C PHE A 90 -14.28 -0.04 -12.36
N SER A 91 -13.58 -0.95 -11.68
CA SER A 91 -12.34 -1.55 -12.18
C SER A 91 -12.56 -2.37 -13.46
N ALA A 92 -13.70 -3.04 -13.61
CA ALA A 92 -14.03 -3.73 -14.85
C ALA A 92 -14.30 -2.74 -16.00
N ALA A 93 -14.94 -1.59 -15.71
CA ALA A 93 -15.22 -0.57 -16.71
C ALA A 93 -13.94 0.04 -17.31
N SER A 94 -12.85 0.15 -16.54
CA SER A 94 -11.57 0.69 -17.03
C SER A 94 -10.90 -0.19 -18.09
N GLY A 95 -11.34 -1.45 -18.27
CA GLY A 95 -10.83 -2.35 -19.32
C GLY A 95 -11.09 -1.86 -20.75
N SER A 96 -11.98 -0.90 -20.93
CA SER A 96 -12.24 -0.20 -22.20
C SER A 96 -11.84 1.28 -22.10
N HIS A 97 -11.46 1.87 -23.24
CA HIS A 97 -11.31 3.33 -23.40
C HIS A 97 -12.43 3.93 -24.27
N LYS A 98 -13.44 3.12 -24.63
CA LYS A 98 -14.62 3.62 -25.38
C LYS A 98 -15.64 4.15 -24.38
N THR A 99 -15.90 5.45 -24.41
CA THR A 99 -16.86 6.15 -23.56
C THR A 99 -18.22 5.44 -23.46
N SER A 100 -18.77 4.96 -24.59
CA SER A 100 -20.06 4.27 -24.61
C SER A 100 -20.06 2.95 -23.83
N ILE A 101 -18.94 2.21 -23.85
CA ILE A 101 -18.79 0.95 -23.10
C ILE A 101 -18.61 1.25 -21.61
N ILE A 102 -17.77 2.23 -21.28
CA ILE A 102 -17.55 2.66 -19.89
C ILE A 102 -18.87 3.11 -19.28
N GLN A 103 -19.58 4.03 -19.95
CA GLN A 103 -20.86 4.53 -19.46
C GLN A 103 -21.90 3.43 -19.32
N LYS A 104 -21.92 2.43 -20.22
CA LYS A 104 -22.80 1.26 -20.07
C LYS A 104 -22.52 0.47 -18.79
N CYS A 105 -21.25 0.34 -18.40
CA CYS A 105 -20.89 -0.26 -17.11
C CYS A 105 -21.30 0.65 -15.95
N LEU A 106 -20.97 1.95 -16.02
CA LEU A 106 -21.26 2.94 -14.98
C LEU A 106 -22.75 3.13 -14.71
N ASN A 107 -23.62 2.95 -15.71
CA ASN A 107 -25.07 2.97 -15.54
C ASN A 107 -25.55 1.94 -14.50
N LYS A 108 -24.88 0.79 -14.38
CA LYS A 108 -25.20 -0.23 -13.37
C LYS A 108 -24.82 0.20 -11.95
N ALA A 109 -23.95 1.20 -11.82
CA ALA A 109 -23.55 1.81 -10.55
C ALA A 109 -24.12 3.22 -10.35
N GLU A 110 -25.11 3.61 -11.17
CA GLU A 110 -25.74 4.94 -11.10
C GLU A 110 -24.71 6.09 -11.18
N ALA A 111 -23.67 5.87 -11.97
CA ALA A 111 -22.54 6.78 -12.13
C ALA A 111 -22.48 7.35 -13.54
N VAL A 112 -21.89 8.53 -13.68
CA VAL A 112 -21.72 9.24 -14.94
C VAL A 112 -20.24 9.49 -15.17
N LEU A 113 -19.74 9.11 -16.35
CA LEU A 113 -18.37 9.44 -16.76
C LEU A 113 -18.20 10.96 -16.82
N ASP A 114 -17.15 11.45 -16.19
CA ASP A 114 -16.80 12.87 -16.18
C ASP A 114 -15.66 13.17 -17.16
N SER A 115 -14.57 12.42 -17.04
CA SER A 115 -13.38 12.59 -17.86
C SER A 115 -12.58 11.30 -17.93
N ASP A 116 -11.74 11.15 -18.95
CA ASP A 116 -10.78 10.07 -19.06
C ASP A 116 -9.43 10.52 -19.60
N PHE A 117 -8.42 9.70 -19.32
CA PHE A 117 -7.01 10.03 -19.49
C PHE A 117 -6.29 8.83 -20.07
N LEU A 118 -5.61 9.02 -21.20
CA LEU A 118 -4.85 7.99 -21.90
C LEU A 118 -3.47 8.54 -22.23
N VAL A 119 -2.42 7.91 -21.68
CA VAL A 119 -1.03 8.33 -21.89
C VAL A 119 -0.18 7.12 -22.28
N PRO A 120 0.90 7.30 -23.05
CA PRO A 120 1.95 6.29 -23.12
C PRO A 120 2.63 6.19 -21.74
N CYS A 121 2.84 4.98 -21.24
CA CYS A 121 3.45 4.79 -19.92
C CYS A 121 4.68 3.90 -19.88
N ASP A 122 5.13 3.39 -21.03
CA ASP A 122 6.44 2.76 -21.15
C ASP A 122 7.07 2.99 -22.53
N ILE A 123 8.33 2.55 -22.64
CA ILE A 123 9.15 2.62 -23.86
C ILE A 123 8.61 1.76 -25.00
N THR A 124 7.64 0.88 -24.74
CA THR A 124 7.03 0.00 -25.75
C THR A 124 5.76 0.59 -26.36
N ASN A 125 5.42 1.85 -26.00
CA ASN A 125 4.16 2.51 -26.31
C ASN A 125 2.94 1.80 -25.71
N ALA A 126 3.11 1.03 -24.63
CA ALA A 126 1.97 0.59 -23.85
C ALA A 126 1.25 1.81 -23.28
N THR A 127 -0.08 1.75 -23.26
CA THR A 127 -0.88 2.85 -22.75
C THR A 127 -1.29 2.60 -21.31
N CYS A 128 -1.30 3.66 -20.51
CA CYS A 128 -1.93 3.68 -19.22
C CYS A 128 -3.21 4.51 -19.33
N TYR A 129 -4.23 4.07 -18.59
CA TYR A 129 -5.56 4.63 -18.70
C TYR A 129 -6.17 4.83 -17.32
N ALA A 130 -6.84 5.96 -17.15
CA ALA A 130 -7.67 6.23 -15.99
C ALA A 130 -8.93 6.98 -16.41
N TYR A 131 -9.97 6.90 -15.59
CA TYR A 131 -11.14 7.75 -15.76
C TYR A 131 -11.64 8.26 -14.41
N ILE A 132 -12.37 9.37 -14.47
CA ILE A 132 -13.13 9.92 -13.35
C ILE A 132 -14.60 9.78 -13.67
N ALA A 133 -15.38 9.30 -12.71
CA ALA A 133 -16.83 9.24 -12.77
C ALA A 133 -17.45 9.88 -11.52
N ILE A 134 -18.64 10.43 -11.66
CA ILE A 134 -19.41 11.00 -10.57
C ILE A 134 -20.50 10.01 -10.17
N VAL A 135 -20.67 9.79 -8.87
CA VAL A 135 -21.74 8.98 -8.27
C VAL A 135 -22.64 9.92 -7.46
N PRO A 136 -23.66 10.55 -8.08
CA PRO A 136 -24.36 11.67 -7.46
C PRO A 136 -25.11 11.30 -6.19
N LYS A 137 -25.76 10.12 -6.17
CA LYS A 137 -26.57 9.66 -5.03
C LYS A 137 -25.75 9.46 -3.77
N GLU A 138 -24.53 8.93 -3.91
CA GLU A 138 -23.61 8.66 -2.81
C GLU A 138 -22.63 9.82 -2.55
N LYS A 139 -22.75 10.90 -3.33
CA LYS A 139 -21.84 12.05 -3.27
C LYS A 139 -20.38 11.62 -3.35
N ALA A 140 -20.02 10.90 -4.42
CA ALA A 140 -18.66 10.45 -4.63
C ALA A 140 -18.10 10.78 -6.01
N ILE A 141 -16.79 10.96 -6.05
CA ILE A 141 -15.96 11.07 -7.25
C ILE A 141 -15.16 9.77 -7.28
N ALA A 142 -15.34 8.95 -8.30
CA ALA A 142 -14.61 7.70 -8.46
C ALA A 142 -13.49 7.88 -9.48
N LEU A 143 -12.23 7.82 -9.02
CA LEU A 143 -11.05 7.77 -9.86
C LEU A 143 -10.64 6.30 -10.04
N THR A 144 -10.62 5.82 -11.27
CA THR A 144 -10.33 4.41 -11.55
C THR A 144 -9.23 4.24 -12.57
N PHE A 145 -8.28 3.35 -12.27
CA PHE A 145 -7.15 3.04 -13.14
C PHE A 145 -7.33 1.68 -13.82
N ARG A 146 -6.85 1.58 -15.06
CA ARG A 146 -6.83 0.33 -15.84
C ARG A 146 -5.65 -0.53 -15.45
N GLY A 147 -5.89 -1.84 -15.42
CA GLY A 147 -4.81 -2.84 -15.42
C GLY A 147 -4.13 -3.00 -16.78
N SER A 148 -3.31 -4.04 -16.91
CA SER A 148 -2.62 -4.42 -18.14
C SER A 148 -3.60 -4.84 -19.24
N LYS A 149 -3.27 -4.62 -20.51
CA LYS A 149 -4.06 -5.11 -21.67
C LYS A 149 -3.37 -6.27 -22.37
N GLY A 150 -3.93 -7.48 -22.22
CA GLY A 150 -3.47 -8.68 -22.92
C GLY A 150 -2.27 -9.38 -22.27
N GLN A 151 -1.97 -10.59 -22.73
CA GLN A 151 -0.97 -11.48 -22.12
C GLN A 151 0.46 -10.95 -22.28
N ASN A 152 0.81 -10.43 -23.47
CA ASN A 152 2.15 -9.91 -23.75
C ASN A 152 2.51 -8.65 -22.92
N GLN A 153 1.52 -7.83 -22.58
CA GLN A 153 1.72 -6.66 -21.73
C GLN A 153 1.90 -7.08 -20.26
N MET A 154 1.17 -8.11 -19.79
CA MET A 154 1.40 -8.68 -18.46
C MET A 154 2.82 -9.23 -18.32
N ASP A 155 3.33 -9.96 -19.32
CA ASP A 155 4.67 -10.57 -19.27
C ASP A 155 5.81 -9.52 -19.37
N LEU A 156 5.63 -8.43 -20.11
CA LEU A 156 6.61 -7.33 -20.22
C LEU A 156 6.61 -6.39 -19.01
N GLU A 157 5.44 -6.07 -18.46
CA GLU A 157 5.34 -5.33 -17.20
C GLU A 157 5.99 -6.14 -16.06
N MET A 158 5.82 -7.47 -16.08
CA MET A 158 6.45 -8.40 -15.15
C MET A 158 7.97 -8.43 -15.25
N LEU A 159 8.57 -8.25 -16.45
CA LEU A 159 10.03 -8.13 -16.63
C LEU A 159 10.60 -6.83 -16.07
N ASN A 160 9.87 -5.71 -16.16
CA ASN A 160 10.29 -4.43 -15.58
C ASN A 160 10.27 -4.44 -14.03
N PHE A 161 9.41 -5.25 -13.41
CA PHE A 161 9.38 -5.40 -11.94
C PHE A 161 10.55 -6.19 -11.37
N ILE A 162 11.29 -6.95 -12.21
CA ILE A 162 12.43 -7.77 -11.78
C ILE A 162 13.67 -6.91 -11.48
N ASP A 163 13.80 -5.72 -12.06
CA ASP A 163 14.93 -4.83 -11.78
C ASP A 163 14.85 -4.17 -10.38
N HIS A 164 13.70 -4.27 -9.69
CA HIS A 164 13.49 -3.68 -8.36
C HIS A 164 13.83 -2.17 -8.29
N ALA A 165 13.90 -1.50 -9.44
CA ALA A 165 14.20 -0.09 -9.52
C ALA A 165 13.07 0.70 -8.86
N SER A 166 13.43 1.52 -7.87
CA SER A 166 12.50 2.38 -7.16
C SER A 166 13.06 3.78 -7.02
N ARG A 167 12.16 4.76 -7.03
CA ARG A 167 12.49 6.18 -6.90
C ARG A 167 11.51 6.89 -6.00
N GLU A 168 11.94 8.06 -5.54
CA GLU A 168 11.04 9.00 -4.88
C GLU A 168 10.07 9.61 -5.90
N SER A 169 8.91 10.01 -5.41
CA SER A 169 7.94 10.81 -6.15
C SER A 169 7.51 11.97 -5.29
N LYS A 170 7.40 13.18 -5.86
CA LYS A 170 6.96 14.37 -5.13
C LYS A 170 5.52 14.23 -4.57
N TYR A 171 4.76 13.25 -5.06
CA TYR A 171 3.35 13.05 -4.72
C TYR A 171 3.10 12.10 -3.55
N VAL A 172 4.09 11.32 -3.11
CA VAL A 172 3.99 10.35 -2.00
C VAL A 172 5.25 10.37 -1.14
N GLU A 173 5.25 9.72 0.02
CA GLU A 173 6.46 9.51 0.82
C GLU A 173 7.06 8.12 0.56
N GLY A 174 8.36 7.97 0.84
CA GLY A 174 9.11 6.76 0.55
C GLY A 174 9.39 6.56 -0.95
N LYS A 175 9.84 5.36 -1.30
CA LYS A 175 10.17 4.98 -2.68
C LYS A 175 9.08 4.10 -3.27
N VAL A 176 8.73 4.38 -4.51
CA VAL A 176 7.79 3.61 -5.33
C VAL A 176 8.57 2.94 -6.46
N LEU A 177 8.13 1.76 -6.90
CA LEU A 177 8.69 1.16 -8.12
C LEU A 177 8.65 2.17 -9.26
N THR A 178 9.77 2.35 -9.95
CA THR A 178 9.94 3.40 -10.97
C THR A 178 8.83 3.35 -12.03
N TYR A 179 8.46 2.15 -12.46
CA TYR A 179 7.34 1.96 -13.39
C TYR A 179 6.03 2.58 -12.87
N PHE A 180 5.64 2.29 -11.63
CA PHE A 180 4.39 2.83 -11.06
C PHE A 180 4.48 4.33 -10.85
N ALA A 181 5.64 4.84 -10.44
CA ALA A 181 5.86 6.27 -10.28
C ALA A 181 5.74 7.02 -11.63
N ASP A 182 6.40 6.53 -12.68
CA ASP A 182 6.38 7.14 -14.00
C ASP A 182 4.98 7.09 -14.62
N ALA A 183 4.32 5.92 -14.59
CA ALA A 183 2.97 5.75 -15.11
C ALA A 183 1.94 6.61 -14.36
N PHE A 184 2.06 6.68 -13.03
CA PHE A 184 1.21 7.54 -12.21
C PHE A 184 1.44 9.01 -12.54
N GLU A 185 2.68 9.48 -12.52
CA GLU A 185 3.01 10.90 -12.77
C GLU A 185 2.57 11.32 -14.17
N ALA A 186 2.77 10.48 -15.18
CA ALA A 186 2.29 10.74 -16.54
C ALA A 186 0.77 10.94 -16.59
N LEU A 187 -0.02 10.08 -15.94
CA LEU A 187 -1.48 10.24 -15.86
C LEU A 187 -1.90 11.45 -15.02
N TRP A 188 -1.24 11.63 -13.89
CA TRP A 188 -1.55 12.65 -12.89
C TRP A 188 -1.36 14.05 -13.46
N GLU A 189 -0.20 14.28 -14.07
CA GLU A 189 0.21 15.55 -14.68
C GLU A 189 -0.52 15.81 -16.01
N ASN A 190 -1.00 14.77 -16.70
CA ASN A 190 -1.79 14.91 -17.93
C ASN A 190 -3.25 15.36 -17.71
N GLY A 191 -3.67 15.58 -16.46
CA GLY A 191 -4.91 16.30 -16.18
C GLY A 191 -5.75 15.76 -15.04
N ILE A 192 -5.43 14.57 -14.49
CA ILE A 192 -6.16 14.04 -13.33
C ILE A 192 -6.07 15.02 -12.16
N GLU A 193 -4.88 15.54 -11.85
CA GLU A 193 -4.71 16.48 -10.73
C GLU A 193 -5.60 17.71 -10.89
N LYS A 194 -5.49 18.34 -12.07
CA LYS A 194 -6.27 19.53 -12.41
C LYS A 194 -7.76 19.25 -12.28
N ARG A 195 -8.23 18.13 -12.84
CA ARG A 195 -9.66 17.80 -12.85
C ARG A 195 -10.19 17.50 -11.46
N LEU A 196 -9.45 16.77 -10.63
CA LEU A 196 -9.82 16.54 -9.24
C LEU A 196 -9.91 17.84 -8.43
N ARG A 197 -8.96 18.77 -8.62
CA ARG A 197 -9.01 20.10 -7.98
C ARG A 197 -10.24 20.92 -8.41
N GLU A 198 -10.62 20.86 -9.69
CA GLU A 198 -11.85 21.50 -10.19
C GLU A 198 -13.11 20.88 -9.58
N LEU A 199 -13.21 19.55 -9.62
CA LEU A 199 -14.33 18.82 -9.02
C LEU A 199 -14.42 19.08 -7.53
N ARG A 200 -13.30 19.22 -6.83
CA ARG A 200 -13.27 19.55 -5.40
C ARG A 200 -13.88 20.90 -5.08
N LYS A 201 -13.70 21.90 -5.96
CA LYS A 201 -14.32 23.24 -5.82
C LYS A 201 -15.83 23.18 -6.05
N ILE A 202 -16.27 22.38 -7.03
CA ILE A 202 -17.68 22.28 -7.45
C ILE A 202 -18.49 21.31 -6.56
N LYS A 203 -17.81 20.31 -5.96
CA LYS A 203 -18.40 19.22 -5.17
C LYS A 203 -17.68 19.09 -3.82
N PRO A 204 -17.71 20.13 -2.97
CA PRO A 204 -16.93 20.18 -1.73
C PRO A 204 -17.46 19.24 -0.63
N ASP A 205 -18.58 18.56 -0.81
CA ASP A 205 -19.08 17.56 0.14
C ASP A 205 -18.79 16.12 -0.31
N TYR A 206 -18.30 15.93 -1.55
CA TYR A 206 -18.12 14.60 -2.12
C TYR A 206 -16.86 13.91 -1.56
N GLU A 207 -16.94 12.59 -1.43
CA GLU A 207 -15.78 11.73 -1.17
C GLU A 207 -15.02 11.43 -2.47
N LEU A 208 -13.74 11.06 -2.35
CA LEU A 208 -12.97 10.44 -3.41
C LEU A 208 -12.93 8.93 -3.17
N TRP A 209 -13.35 8.16 -4.15
CA TRP A 209 -13.13 6.73 -4.21
C TRP A 209 -12.07 6.42 -5.25
N VAL A 210 -11.08 5.61 -4.89
CA VAL A 210 -9.99 5.24 -5.78
C VAL A 210 -9.98 3.73 -5.97
N PHE A 211 -10.01 3.31 -7.23
CA PHE A 211 -10.15 1.91 -7.60
C PHE A 211 -9.14 1.50 -8.67
N GLY A 212 -8.80 0.21 -8.68
CA GLY A 212 -7.99 -0.37 -9.75
C GLY A 212 -7.83 -1.87 -9.57
N HIS A 213 -7.47 -2.53 -10.67
CA HIS A 213 -7.16 -3.96 -10.72
C HIS A 213 -5.76 -4.21 -11.26
N SER A 214 -5.03 -5.17 -10.69
CA SER A 214 -3.69 -5.57 -11.14
C SER A 214 -2.73 -4.38 -11.19
N LEU A 215 -2.15 -4.03 -12.35
CA LEU A 215 -1.34 -2.81 -12.51
C LEU A 215 -2.06 -1.54 -12.01
N GLY A 216 -3.35 -1.40 -12.37
CA GLY A 216 -4.17 -0.26 -11.98
C GLY A 216 -4.41 -0.19 -10.47
N ALA A 217 -4.33 -1.31 -9.77
CA ALA A 217 -4.45 -1.36 -8.30
C ALA A 217 -3.26 -0.66 -7.62
N SER A 218 -2.04 -0.81 -8.15
CA SER A 218 -0.86 -0.07 -7.65
C SER A 218 -0.96 1.42 -7.98
N LEU A 219 -1.41 1.79 -9.18
CA LEU A 219 -1.64 3.20 -9.54
C LEU A 219 -2.73 3.85 -8.66
N ALA A 220 -3.80 3.11 -8.36
CA ALA A 220 -4.84 3.54 -7.43
C ALA A 220 -4.30 3.78 -6.01
N SER A 221 -3.40 2.91 -5.52
CA SER A 221 -2.70 3.08 -4.25
C SER A 221 -1.89 4.39 -4.22
N VAL A 222 -1.09 4.65 -5.26
CA VAL A 222 -0.32 5.90 -5.36
C VAL A 222 -1.24 7.12 -5.47
N ALA A 223 -2.30 7.05 -6.26
CA ALA A 223 -3.22 8.17 -6.47
C ALA A 223 -4.05 8.52 -5.24
N ALA A 224 -4.49 7.52 -4.45
CA ALA A 224 -5.20 7.76 -3.19
C ALA A 224 -4.29 8.51 -2.20
N PHE A 225 -3.04 8.09 -2.09
CA PHE A 225 -2.04 8.77 -1.26
C PHE A 225 -1.78 10.19 -1.79
N ALA A 226 -1.50 10.34 -3.08
CA ALA A 226 -1.24 11.64 -3.70
C ALA A 226 -2.40 12.64 -3.50
N ALA A 227 -3.65 12.18 -3.61
CA ALA A 227 -4.82 13.04 -3.40
C ALA A 227 -4.90 13.63 -1.98
N VAL A 228 -4.40 12.90 -0.98
CA VAL A 228 -4.34 13.39 0.42
C VAL A 228 -3.07 14.22 0.65
N LYS A 229 -1.89 13.73 0.24
CA LYS A 229 -0.61 14.45 0.42
C LYS A 229 -0.59 15.81 -0.28
N THR A 230 -1.24 15.93 -1.44
CA THR A 230 -1.35 17.20 -2.17
C THR A 230 -2.56 18.05 -1.77
N GLU A 231 -3.22 17.68 -0.67
CA GLU A 231 -4.33 18.38 -0.03
C GLU A 231 -5.55 18.62 -0.93
N ILE A 232 -5.75 17.78 -1.96
CA ILE A 232 -6.96 17.83 -2.78
C ILE A 232 -8.14 17.30 -1.96
N PHE A 233 -7.93 16.23 -1.20
CA PHE A 233 -8.92 15.65 -0.29
C PHE A 233 -8.33 15.48 1.10
N LYS A 234 -9.19 15.58 2.12
CA LYS A 234 -8.82 15.18 3.49
C LYS A 234 -8.77 13.65 3.57
N PHE A 235 -7.92 13.11 4.44
CA PHE A 235 -7.74 11.66 4.60
C PHE A 235 -9.05 10.91 4.89
N ASP A 236 -9.98 11.53 5.62
CA ASP A 236 -11.28 10.94 5.97
C ASP A 236 -12.33 11.06 4.87
N LYS A 237 -11.98 11.68 3.74
CA LYS A 237 -12.78 11.78 2.52
C LYS A 237 -12.25 10.93 1.38
N VAL A 238 -11.21 10.13 1.61
CA VAL A 238 -10.65 9.22 0.60
C VAL A 238 -10.94 7.77 1.02
N LYS A 239 -11.45 6.97 0.07
CA LYS A 239 -11.63 5.52 0.20
C LYS A 239 -10.89 4.84 -0.94
N SER A 240 -10.10 3.82 -0.65
CA SER A 240 -9.37 3.07 -1.66
C SER A 240 -9.71 1.59 -1.56
N ILE A 241 -10.15 0.99 -2.66
CA ILE A 241 -10.30 -0.46 -2.76
C ILE A 241 -9.55 -0.92 -4.00
N THR A 242 -8.52 -1.74 -3.79
CA THR A 242 -7.67 -2.24 -4.86
C THR A 242 -7.85 -3.75 -5.01
N LEU A 243 -7.80 -4.25 -6.25
CA LEU A 243 -8.03 -5.66 -6.57
C LEU A 243 -6.75 -6.28 -7.15
N GLY A 244 -6.17 -7.29 -6.50
CA GLY A 244 -4.95 -7.95 -6.97
C GLY A 244 -3.75 -6.99 -7.05
N GLN A 245 -3.60 -6.12 -6.04
CA GLN A 245 -2.51 -5.12 -5.99
C GLN A 245 -1.14 -5.80 -5.87
N ILE A 246 -0.20 -5.32 -6.69
CA ILE A 246 1.23 -5.68 -6.66
C ILE A 246 1.94 -4.80 -5.62
N ARG A 247 2.99 -5.29 -4.95
CA ARG A 247 3.73 -4.46 -3.97
C ARG A 247 4.26 -3.22 -4.66
N THR A 248 3.90 -2.06 -4.13
CA THR A 248 3.99 -0.78 -4.86
C THR A 248 5.25 0.02 -4.50
N GLY A 249 5.65 -0.01 -3.24
CA GLY A 249 6.77 0.78 -2.74
C GLY A 249 7.50 0.11 -1.57
N ASN A 250 8.52 0.78 -1.06
CA ASN A 250 9.29 0.33 0.10
C ASN A 250 8.45 0.42 1.40
N ILE A 251 9.06 0.03 2.53
CA ILE A 251 8.37 0.05 3.83
C ILE A 251 7.91 1.45 4.24
N GLU A 252 8.69 2.48 3.91
CA GLU A 252 8.33 3.88 4.20
C GLU A 252 7.08 4.29 3.43
N TYR A 253 6.98 3.95 2.14
CA TYR A 253 5.77 4.15 1.35
C TYR A 253 4.57 3.45 1.99
N ALA A 254 4.71 2.18 2.39
CA ALA A 254 3.62 1.42 2.99
C ALA A 254 3.15 2.02 4.33
N MET A 255 4.09 2.42 5.18
CA MET A 255 3.82 3.06 6.48
C MET A 255 3.13 4.41 6.32
N GLU A 256 3.60 5.26 5.41
CA GLU A 256 3.01 6.57 5.18
C GLU A 256 1.67 6.43 4.45
N HIS A 257 1.53 5.51 3.51
CA HIS A 257 0.25 5.23 2.87
C HIS A 257 -0.85 4.89 3.91
N ASP A 258 -0.55 4.04 4.90
CA ASP A 258 -1.50 3.72 5.98
C ASP A 258 -1.94 4.95 6.80
N LYS A 259 -1.05 5.94 6.96
CA LYS A 259 -1.35 7.19 7.69
C LYS A 259 -2.21 8.13 6.86
N TYR A 260 -1.87 8.30 5.57
CA TYR A 260 -2.56 9.22 4.68
C TYR A 260 -3.89 8.66 4.16
N VAL A 261 -4.01 7.34 3.98
CA VAL A 261 -5.21 6.68 3.42
C VAL A 261 -5.67 5.54 4.34
N PRO A 262 -6.18 5.84 5.55
CA PRO A 262 -6.54 4.82 6.53
C PRO A 262 -7.78 4.00 6.13
N ASN A 263 -8.58 4.48 5.17
CA ASN A 263 -9.68 3.72 4.56
C ASN A 263 -9.24 3.10 3.23
N SER A 264 -8.27 2.20 3.32
CA SER A 264 -7.69 1.50 2.17
C SER A 264 -7.66 0.00 2.42
N PHE A 265 -8.18 -0.78 1.47
CA PHE A 265 -8.18 -2.24 1.54
C PHE A 265 -7.76 -2.85 0.20
N ARG A 266 -6.87 -3.83 0.26
CA ARG A 266 -6.50 -4.68 -0.88
C ARG A 266 -7.32 -5.95 -0.83
N VAL A 267 -8.11 -6.20 -1.87
CA VAL A 267 -8.79 -7.48 -2.04
C VAL A 267 -7.93 -8.35 -2.95
N VAL A 268 -7.54 -9.53 -2.47
CA VAL A 268 -6.65 -10.45 -3.18
C VAL A 268 -7.32 -11.80 -3.33
N HIS A 269 -7.07 -12.49 -4.44
CA HIS A 269 -7.51 -13.88 -4.56
C HIS A 269 -6.44 -14.78 -3.94
N ALA A 270 -6.84 -15.76 -3.11
CA ALA A 270 -5.91 -16.58 -2.31
C ALA A 270 -4.76 -17.27 -3.08
N LYS A 271 -4.95 -17.51 -4.38
CA LYS A 271 -3.97 -18.17 -5.26
C LYS A 271 -3.37 -17.25 -6.32
N ASP A 272 -3.58 -15.94 -6.20
CA ASP A 272 -2.98 -14.96 -7.10
C ASP A 272 -1.48 -14.81 -6.80
N ALA A 273 -0.62 -15.15 -7.76
CA ALA A 273 0.82 -15.02 -7.61
C ALA A 273 1.29 -13.56 -7.78
N MET A 274 0.52 -12.71 -8.44
CA MET A 274 0.93 -11.34 -8.77
C MET A 274 1.08 -10.47 -7.53
N VAL A 275 0.26 -10.71 -6.51
CA VAL A 275 0.35 -9.99 -5.23
C VAL A 275 1.62 -10.32 -4.45
N GLN A 276 2.37 -11.35 -4.85
CA GLN A 276 3.64 -11.70 -4.22
C GLN A 276 4.84 -10.99 -4.85
N ILE A 277 4.65 -10.15 -5.86
CA ILE A 277 5.73 -9.49 -6.60
C ILE A 277 5.85 -8.01 -6.17
N PRO A 278 7.07 -7.44 -6.11
CA PRO A 278 8.35 -8.15 -6.10
C PRO A 278 8.53 -8.96 -4.82
N LEU A 279 9.13 -10.16 -4.91
CA LEU A 279 9.24 -11.10 -3.78
C LEU A 279 10.00 -10.46 -2.60
N LYS A 280 9.46 -10.63 -1.38
CA LYS A 280 10.20 -10.30 -0.16
C LYS A 280 11.29 -11.36 0.04
N ALA A 281 12.53 -10.94 0.21
CA ALA A 281 13.56 -11.81 0.74
C ALA A 281 13.43 -11.77 2.27
N ALA A 282 13.18 -12.94 2.89
CA ALA A 282 12.71 -13.07 4.27
C ALA A 282 13.57 -12.40 5.38
N LEU A 283 14.70 -11.77 5.03
CA LEU A 283 15.67 -11.21 5.96
C LEU A 283 16.28 -9.86 5.50
N THR A 284 15.70 -9.17 4.50
CA THR A 284 16.25 -7.90 3.99
C THR A 284 15.26 -6.72 4.10
N THR A 285 15.80 -5.52 4.33
CA THR A 285 15.05 -4.26 4.38
C THR A 285 14.94 -3.56 3.01
N THR A 286 15.55 -4.14 1.98
CA THR A 286 15.53 -3.66 0.58
C THR A 286 14.25 -4.08 -0.17
N ASP A 287 13.26 -4.58 0.55
CA ASP A 287 12.08 -5.21 -0.01
C ASP A 287 10.97 -4.19 -0.33
N PHE A 288 10.04 -4.63 -1.17
CA PHE A 288 8.77 -3.95 -1.40
C PHE A 288 7.73 -4.44 -0.40
N TYR A 289 6.80 -3.56 -0.06
CA TYR A 289 5.78 -3.78 0.94
C TYR A 289 4.40 -3.49 0.37
N HIS A 290 3.44 -4.26 0.84
CA HIS A 290 2.05 -3.92 0.73
C HIS A 290 1.67 -2.94 1.83
N HIS A 291 0.75 -2.03 1.55
CA HIS A 291 0.02 -1.35 2.62
C HIS A 291 -0.92 -2.35 3.33
N ARG A 292 -1.33 -1.99 4.54
CA ARG A 292 -1.54 -2.95 5.63
C ARG A 292 -2.74 -3.88 5.49
N PHE A 293 -3.88 -3.38 5.01
CA PHE A 293 -5.12 -4.14 5.10
C PHE A 293 -5.37 -4.98 3.86
N GLU A 294 -5.45 -6.30 4.07
CA GLU A 294 -5.74 -7.30 3.06
C GLU A 294 -7.04 -8.03 3.39
N VAL A 295 -7.83 -8.30 2.36
CA VAL A 295 -9.03 -9.15 2.39
C VAL A 295 -8.85 -10.23 1.34
N ILE A 296 -9.06 -11.49 1.73
CA ILE A 296 -8.90 -12.68 0.88
C ILE A 296 -10.28 -13.22 0.51
#